data_AF-A0A371PHF0-F1
#
_entry.id   AF-A0A371PHF0-F1
#
_cell.length_a   1.000
_cell.length_b   1.000
_cell.length_c   1.000
_cell.angle_alpha   90.00
_cell.angle_beta   90.00
_cell.angle_gamma   90.00
#
_symmetry.space_group_name_H-M   'P 1'
#
loop_
_entity.id
_entity.type
_entity.pdbx_description
1 polymer ?
#
loop_
_entity_poly.entity_id
_entity_poly.type
_entity_poly.pdbx_seq_one_letter_code
_entity_poly.pdbx_strand_id
1 'polypeptide(L)'
;MKKIIVSLLFLTLLTSTFSTIQAADHSLSIQLNGEKVQFGKSAPILEKGITLVPIHPLMDKMGIKWNWDETSRTISGTKEDFSFSLQIGSKKATANGKAVQLDATPKQSGNVSYVPIRFVAEAVGYQVAWDSSLRQVSLNSKQQSEGGRGFLWKIENKGNTVYLLGTMHLADENMYPLRPEIENAFNAADYLGVEVDLMKGASEESKKRIAELSVYKDGTKLQDHISAETYKKVAAFLKEQGLPENSFDHFKTWFVEKQILFIKSSQGEQKQDMGIDIYLIAKAHQAKKPVISLENMDLQFQAMDNFSDSLNERLLLQTLEPGSPNPPTPDVSVDVLAKMWSEGDYNALAEASKFIGWDAEWVKAQMDDRNVPMVEKIKGYLNSDKKETYFIGVGSLHLLGDMGMVTLLEKEGFKLVRQ
;
A
#
# COMPACT_ATOMS: atom_id res chain seq x y z
N MET A 1 42.64 43.07 32.80
CA MET A 1 42.93 42.35 34.05
C MET A 1 42.57 40.87 33.86
N LYS A 2 43.57 40.02 34.08
CA LYS A 2 43.59 38.55 34.32
C LYS A 2 42.74 37.61 33.43
N LYS A 3 43.47 37.02 32.47
CA LYS A 3 43.32 35.64 31.96
C LYS A 3 43.53 34.64 33.11
N ILE A 4 42.77 33.54 33.12
CA ILE A 4 43.23 32.27 33.74
C ILE A 4 42.84 31.11 32.80
N ILE A 5 43.89 30.49 32.26
CA ILE A 5 43.94 29.16 31.66
C ILE A 5 44.00 28.15 32.81
N VAL A 6 43.26 27.04 32.76
CA VAL A 6 43.76 25.70 33.16
C VAL A 6 42.95 24.63 32.42
N SER A 7 43.57 23.97 31.45
CA SER A 7 43.25 22.60 31.05
C SER A 7 43.77 21.64 32.13
N LEU A 8 42.98 20.65 32.52
CA LEU A 8 43.51 19.44 33.14
C LEU A 8 42.79 18.21 32.59
N LEU A 9 43.55 17.38 31.88
CA LEU A 9 43.24 15.99 31.60
C LEU A 9 42.98 15.26 32.92
N PHE A 10 41.89 14.48 32.98
CA PHE A 10 41.87 13.27 33.78
C PHE A 10 41.34 12.11 32.93
N LEU A 11 42.29 11.25 32.57
CA LEU A 11 42.11 9.91 32.06
C LEU A 11 41.43 9.08 33.15
N THR A 12 40.15 8.74 33.00
CA THR A 12 39.50 7.71 33.80
C THR A 12 39.24 6.47 32.95
N LEU A 13 39.88 5.41 33.42
CA LEU A 13 39.88 4.03 33.00
C LEU A 13 38.50 3.49 32.61
N LEU A 14 38.48 2.76 31.49
CA LEU A 14 37.49 1.74 31.16
C LEU A 14 37.31 0.77 32.35
N THR A 15 36.11 0.73 32.92
CA THR A 15 35.50 -0.51 33.39
C THR A 15 34.08 -0.55 32.86
N SER A 16 33.93 -0.96 31.61
CA SER A 16 32.65 -1.44 31.09
C SER A 16 32.25 -2.66 31.91
N THR A 17 31.36 -2.46 32.88
CA THR A 17 30.52 -3.56 33.37
C THR A 17 29.69 -4.00 32.19
N PHE A 18 30.08 -5.12 31.57
CA PHE A 18 29.18 -5.86 30.71
C PHE A 18 28.01 -6.28 31.59
N SER A 19 26.91 -5.53 31.55
CA SER A 19 25.62 -6.11 31.86
C SER A 19 25.45 -7.23 30.84
N THR A 20 25.56 -8.46 31.29
CA THR A 20 25.09 -9.61 30.53
C THR A 20 23.64 -9.30 30.18
N ILE A 21 23.36 -8.99 28.91
CA ILE A 21 22.01 -9.03 28.38
C ILE A 21 21.56 -10.47 28.61
N GLN A 22 20.79 -10.66 29.68
CA GLN A 22 20.08 -11.89 29.90
C GLN A 22 19.12 -12.00 28.74
N ALA A 23 19.38 -12.94 27.83
CA ALA A 23 18.47 -13.25 26.75
C ALA A 23 17.07 -13.44 27.36
N ALA A 24 16.13 -12.57 26.98
CA ALA A 24 14.75 -12.74 27.39
C ALA A 24 14.32 -14.11 26.86
N ASP A 25 13.89 -15.00 27.75
CA ASP A 25 13.36 -16.30 27.35
C ASP A 25 12.04 -16.05 26.62
N HIS A 26 12.09 -16.05 25.29
CA HIS A 26 10.91 -15.84 24.46
C HIS A 26 9.95 -17.01 24.68
N SER A 27 8.80 -16.74 25.31
CA SER A 27 7.75 -17.75 25.44
C SER A 27 7.17 -18.09 24.07
N LEU A 28 6.85 -19.36 23.84
CA LEU A 28 6.30 -19.84 22.57
C LEU A 28 5.04 -19.06 22.21
N SER A 29 5.05 -18.37 21.06
CA SER A 29 3.95 -17.52 20.62
C SER A 29 3.43 -17.94 19.25
N ILE A 30 2.14 -17.70 19.01
CA ILE A 30 1.50 -17.93 17.71
C ILE A 30 0.98 -16.59 17.21
N GLN A 31 1.29 -16.25 15.97
CA GLN A 31 0.65 -15.16 15.24
C GLN A 31 -0.26 -15.72 14.14
N LEU A 32 -1.42 -15.09 13.98
CA LEU A 32 -2.34 -15.32 12.88
C LEU A 32 -2.44 -14.00 12.12
N ASN A 33 -1.93 -13.98 10.89
CA ASN A 33 -1.89 -12.79 10.02
C ASN A 33 -1.29 -11.57 10.73
N GLY A 34 -0.12 -11.73 11.35
CA GLY A 34 0.57 -10.68 12.12
C GLY A 34 0.03 -10.45 13.54
N GLU A 35 -1.20 -10.85 13.84
CA GLU A 35 -1.77 -10.67 15.17
C GLU A 35 -1.45 -11.83 16.11
N LYS A 36 -1.00 -11.52 17.33
CA LYS A 36 -0.79 -12.53 18.38
C LYS A 36 -2.11 -13.23 18.75
N VAL A 37 -2.10 -14.56 18.75
CA VAL A 37 -3.25 -15.38 19.21
C VAL A 37 -3.20 -15.53 20.73
N GLN A 38 -4.31 -15.24 21.38
CA GLN A 38 -4.46 -15.40 22.83
C GLN A 38 -5.13 -16.74 23.15
N PHE A 39 -4.49 -17.57 23.96
CA PHE A 39 -5.00 -18.90 24.36
C PHE A 39 -5.56 -18.92 25.79
N GLY A 40 -5.77 -17.75 26.40
CA GLY A 40 -6.27 -17.60 27.76
C GLY A 40 -5.35 -18.26 28.78
N LYS A 41 -5.87 -19.18 29.59
CA LYS A 41 -5.11 -19.93 30.60
C LYS A 41 -4.32 -21.12 30.04
N SER A 42 -4.53 -21.48 28.77
CA SER A 42 -3.77 -22.52 28.09
C SER A 42 -2.65 -21.90 27.28
N ALA A 43 -1.59 -22.67 27.00
CA ALA A 43 -0.45 -22.20 26.24
C ALA A 43 -0.09 -23.22 25.14
N PRO A 44 0.37 -22.77 23.97
CA PRO A 44 1.04 -23.63 23.00
C PRO A 44 2.20 -24.38 23.65
N ILE A 45 2.48 -25.59 23.19
CA ILE A 45 3.59 -26.41 23.69
C ILE A 45 4.44 -26.90 22.53
N LEU A 46 5.76 -26.95 22.75
CA LEU A 46 6.71 -27.55 21.82
C LEU A 46 7.06 -28.95 22.31
N GLU A 47 6.67 -29.99 21.56
CA GLU A 47 6.96 -31.38 21.89
C GLU A 47 7.76 -32.03 20.77
N LYS A 48 9.01 -32.43 21.06
CA LYS A 48 9.92 -33.08 20.08
C LYS A 48 10.04 -32.29 18.76
N GLY A 49 10.07 -30.96 18.84
CA GLY A 49 10.16 -30.07 17.69
C GLY A 49 8.84 -29.77 16.98
N ILE A 50 7.71 -30.32 17.45
CA ILE A 50 6.38 -30.05 16.90
C ILE A 50 5.58 -29.16 17.85
N THR A 51 5.06 -28.06 17.31
CA THR A 51 4.19 -27.15 18.05
C THR A 51 2.76 -27.70 18.09
N LEU A 52 2.28 -27.98 19.30
CA LEU A 52 0.89 -28.32 19.58
C LEU A 52 0.18 -27.10 20.19
N VAL A 53 -1.04 -26.82 19.73
CA VAL A 53 -1.82 -25.65 20.18
C VAL A 53 -3.17 -26.06 20.77
N PRO A 54 -3.68 -25.32 21.77
CA PRO A 54 -5.10 -25.37 22.14
C PRO A 54 -5.94 -25.00 20.92
N ILE A 55 -6.69 -25.96 20.39
CA ILE A 55 -7.23 -25.83 19.03
C ILE A 55 -8.45 -24.90 18.92
N HIS A 56 -9.33 -24.87 19.92
CA HIS A 56 -10.58 -24.12 19.83
C HIS A 56 -10.39 -22.61 19.61
N PRO A 57 -9.55 -21.88 20.40
CA PRO A 57 -9.32 -20.46 20.17
C PRO A 57 -8.75 -20.16 18.78
N LEU A 58 -7.96 -21.09 18.24
CA LEU A 58 -7.39 -20.93 16.90
C LEU A 58 -8.46 -21.16 15.82
N MET A 59 -9.32 -22.18 15.95
CA MET A 59 -10.41 -22.42 15.02
C MET A 59 -11.42 -21.26 15.00
N ASP A 60 -11.77 -20.72 16.17
CA ASP A 60 -12.67 -19.57 16.29
C ASP A 60 -12.05 -18.34 15.60
N LYS A 61 -10.77 -18.05 15.85
CA LYS A 61 -10.08 -16.91 15.21
C LYS A 61 -9.89 -17.10 13.70
N MET A 62 -9.79 -18.35 13.23
CA MET A 62 -9.72 -18.67 11.80
C MET A 62 -11.09 -18.70 11.11
N GLY A 63 -12.20 -18.55 11.86
CA GLY A 63 -13.56 -18.64 11.32
C GLY A 63 -13.96 -20.05 10.87
N ILE A 64 -13.35 -21.08 11.47
CA ILE A 64 -13.63 -22.48 11.16
C ILE A 64 -14.86 -22.92 11.95
N LYS A 65 -15.88 -23.42 11.25
CA LYS A 65 -17.00 -24.12 11.89
C LYS A 65 -16.54 -25.51 12.31
N TRP A 66 -16.56 -25.81 13.60
CA TRP A 66 -16.01 -27.04 14.14
C TRP A 66 -17.03 -27.85 14.94
N ASN A 67 -16.79 -29.15 15.03
CA ASN A 67 -17.56 -30.10 15.83
C ASN A 67 -16.64 -31.01 16.64
N TRP A 68 -17.11 -31.41 17.81
CA TRP A 68 -16.47 -32.42 18.66
C TRP A 68 -17.40 -33.61 18.83
N ASP A 69 -16.93 -34.80 18.46
CA ASP A 69 -17.61 -36.06 18.69
C ASP A 69 -17.01 -36.76 19.91
N GLU A 70 -17.77 -36.79 21.00
CA GLU A 70 -17.34 -37.36 22.29
C GLU A 70 -17.10 -38.87 22.21
N THR A 71 -17.92 -39.61 21.45
CA THR A 71 -17.84 -41.08 21.38
C THR A 71 -16.58 -41.54 20.66
N SER A 72 -16.27 -40.93 19.52
CA SER A 72 -15.10 -41.25 18.72
C SER A 72 -13.85 -40.44 19.13
N ARG A 73 -14.01 -39.41 19.97
CA ARG A 73 -12.97 -38.44 20.35
C ARG A 73 -12.37 -37.74 19.13
N THR A 74 -13.25 -37.27 18.24
CA THR A 74 -12.89 -36.69 16.94
C THR A 74 -13.20 -35.20 16.89
N ILE A 75 -12.26 -34.42 16.38
CA ILE A 75 -12.44 -33.00 16.05
C ILE A 75 -12.57 -32.90 14.53
N SER A 76 -13.63 -32.27 14.05
CA SER A 76 -13.80 -31.92 12.64
C SER A 76 -14.02 -30.43 12.47
N GLY A 77 -13.57 -29.90 11.33
CA GLY A 77 -13.68 -28.48 11.00
C GLY A 77 -13.96 -28.26 9.52
N THR A 78 -14.70 -27.19 9.22
CA THR A 78 -15.05 -26.77 7.85
C THR A 78 -14.96 -25.25 7.70
N LYS A 79 -14.45 -24.79 6.55
CA LYS A 79 -14.41 -23.39 6.14
C LYS A 79 -14.40 -23.34 4.62
N GLU A 80 -15.44 -22.75 4.01
CA GLU A 80 -15.59 -22.70 2.54
C GLU A 80 -15.42 -24.10 1.92
N ASP A 81 -14.49 -24.27 0.98
CA ASP A 81 -14.19 -25.54 0.32
C ASP A 81 -13.25 -26.46 1.13
N PHE A 82 -12.80 -26.02 2.31
CA PHE A 82 -11.87 -26.75 3.16
C PHE A 82 -12.57 -27.54 4.27
N SER A 83 -12.13 -28.76 4.50
CA SER A 83 -12.58 -29.62 5.60
C SER A 83 -11.44 -30.45 6.17
N PHE A 84 -11.49 -30.74 7.47
CA PHE A 84 -10.59 -31.70 8.11
C PHE A 84 -11.29 -32.52 9.20
N SER A 85 -10.70 -33.66 9.52
CA SER A 85 -11.07 -34.49 10.68
C SER A 85 -9.84 -35.14 11.30
N LEU A 86 -9.73 -35.11 12.62
CA LEU A 86 -8.63 -35.74 13.36
C LEU A 86 -9.15 -36.36 14.66
N GLN A 87 -8.53 -37.47 15.08
CA GLN A 87 -8.91 -38.19 16.31
C GLN A 87 -7.83 -38.04 17.39
N ILE A 88 -8.25 -37.78 18.63
CA ILE A 88 -7.35 -37.76 19.78
C ILE A 88 -6.69 -39.14 19.95
N GLY A 89 -5.36 -39.17 20.08
CA GLY A 89 -4.60 -40.41 20.21
C GLY A 89 -4.19 -41.07 18.88
N SER A 90 -4.64 -40.55 17.74
CA SER A 90 -4.30 -41.09 16.41
C SER A 90 -3.47 -40.11 15.58
N LYS A 91 -2.43 -40.61 14.90
CA LYS A 91 -1.72 -39.83 13.88
C LYS A 91 -2.43 -39.83 12.52
N LYS A 92 -3.55 -40.54 12.37
CA LYS A 92 -4.32 -40.53 11.12
C LYS A 92 -5.37 -39.42 11.18
N ALA A 93 -5.42 -38.62 10.13
CA ALA A 93 -6.39 -37.56 9.94
C ALA A 93 -6.90 -37.55 8.49
N THR A 94 -7.90 -36.73 8.21
CA THR A 94 -8.32 -36.41 6.84
C THR A 94 -8.31 -34.91 6.62
N ALA A 95 -7.92 -34.49 5.41
CA ALA A 95 -8.02 -33.12 4.92
C ALA A 95 -8.64 -33.16 3.52
N ASN A 96 -9.72 -32.43 3.30
CA ASN A 96 -10.49 -32.38 2.03
C ASN A 96 -10.80 -33.79 1.48
N GLY A 97 -11.23 -34.69 2.35
CA GLY A 97 -11.55 -36.07 2.01
C GLY A 97 -10.35 -37.01 1.78
N LYS A 98 -9.11 -36.51 1.82
CA LYS A 98 -7.88 -37.32 1.65
C LYS A 98 -7.27 -37.68 3.00
N ALA A 99 -6.77 -38.91 3.14
CA ALA A 99 -6.05 -39.32 4.34
C ALA A 99 -4.69 -38.62 4.46
N VAL A 100 -4.37 -38.12 5.65
CA VAL A 100 -3.13 -37.41 6.00
C VAL A 100 -2.54 -38.02 7.27
N GLN A 101 -1.22 -38.13 7.30
CA GLN A 101 -0.47 -38.55 8.50
C GLN A 101 0.01 -37.31 9.25
N LEU A 102 -0.29 -37.23 10.54
CA LEU A 102 0.11 -36.14 11.43
C LEU A 102 1.53 -36.32 11.97
N ASP A 103 2.26 -35.22 12.09
CA ASP A 103 3.63 -35.21 12.63
C ASP A 103 3.67 -35.58 14.12
N ALA A 104 2.65 -35.17 14.88
CA ALA A 104 2.46 -35.52 16.28
C ALA A 104 1.03 -36.00 16.56
N THR A 105 0.88 -36.81 17.60
CA THR A 105 -0.41 -37.35 18.00
C THR A 105 -1.21 -36.25 18.72
N PRO A 106 -2.43 -35.90 18.26
CA PRO A 106 -3.33 -35.03 18.99
C PRO A 106 -3.61 -35.58 20.39
N LYS A 107 -3.64 -34.71 21.40
CA LYS A 107 -3.80 -35.12 22.79
C LYS A 107 -4.77 -34.21 23.52
N GLN A 108 -5.26 -34.68 24.65
CA GLN A 108 -6.19 -33.95 25.50
C GLN A 108 -5.59 -33.81 26.89
N SER A 109 -5.64 -32.60 27.45
CA SER A 109 -5.23 -32.31 28.83
C SER A 109 -6.35 -31.51 29.49
N GLY A 110 -7.02 -32.13 30.47
CA GLY A 110 -8.30 -31.64 30.98
C GLY A 110 -9.31 -31.49 29.84
N ASN A 111 -9.94 -30.32 29.72
CA ASN A 111 -10.89 -30.01 28.65
C ASN A 111 -10.24 -29.35 27.42
N VAL A 112 -8.91 -29.38 27.31
CA VAL A 112 -8.18 -28.71 26.23
C VAL A 112 -7.58 -29.73 25.29
N SER A 113 -7.98 -29.66 24.02
CA SER A 113 -7.43 -30.45 22.93
C SER A 113 -6.23 -29.74 22.31
N TYR A 114 -5.11 -30.45 22.27
CA TYR A 114 -3.83 -30.02 21.70
C TYR A 114 -3.57 -30.76 20.39
N VAL A 115 -3.40 -30.01 19.31
CA VAL A 115 -3.23 -30.57 17.97
C VAL A 115 -2.01 -29.97 17.26
N PRO A 116 -1.37 -30.68 16.31
CA PRO A 116 -0.30 -30.12 15.51
C PRO A 116 -0.79 -28.91 14.72
N ILE A 117 -0.22 -27.74 15.00
CA ILE A 117 -0.68 -26.48 14.42
C ILE A 117 -0.59 -26.47 12.90
N ARG A 118 0.47 -27.07 12.36
CA ARG A 118 0.76 -27.14 10.93
C ARG A 118 -0.37 -27.81 10.15
N PHE A 119 -0.84 -28.96 10.64
CA PHE A 119 -1.90 -29.71 9.97
C PHE A 119 -3.17 -28.87 9.82
N VAL A 120 -3.64 -28.26 10.92
CA VAL A 120 -4.88 -27.48 10.91
C VAL A 120 -4.73 -26.27 9.99
N ALA A 121 -3.64 -25.52 10.15
CA ALA A 121 -3.39 -24.32 9.37
C ALA A 121 -3.30 -24.64 7.86
N GLU A 122 -2.51 -25.63 7.46
CA GLU A 122 -2.36 -26.00 6.06
C GLU A 122 -3.66 -26.58 5.47
N ALA A 123 -4.44 -27.34 6.27
CA ALA A 123 -5.71 -27.91 5.85
C ALA A 123 -6.77 -26.85 5.51
N VAL A 124 -6.71 -25.67 6.15
CA VAL A 124 -7.60 -24.53 5.86
C VAL A 124 -6.90 -23.41 5.08
N GLY A 125 -5.83 -23.73 4.36
CA GLY A 125 -5.23 -22.84 3.39
C GLY A 125 -4.28 -21.80 3.96
N TYR A 126 -3.63 -22.03 5.09
CA TYR A 126 -2.59 -21.15 5.64
C TYR A 126 -1.17 -21.69 5.34
N GLN A 127 -0.21 -20.78 5.22
CA GLN A 127 1.22 -21.07 5.30
C GLN A 127 1.68 -20.98 6.75
N VAL A 128 2.66 -21.81 7.11
CA VAL A 128 3.20 -21.90 8.48
C VAL A 128 4.70 -21.65 8.46
N ALA A 129 5.12 -20.57 9.12
CA ALA A 129 6.53 -20.22 9.32
C ALA A 129 6.92 -20.42 10.79
N TRP A 130 8.19 -20.77 11.02
CA TRP A 130 8.78 -20.89 12.35
C TRP A 130 9.97 -19.95 12.47
N ASP A 131 9.92 -19.05 13.45
CA ASP A 131 11.06 -18.24 13.87
C ASP A 131 11.66 -18.83 15.15
N SER A 132 12.87 -19.37 15.04
CA SER A 132 13.58 -19.98 16.16
C SER A 132 14.10 -18.96 17.16
N SER A 133 14.42 -17.74 16.72
CA SER A 133 14.94 -16.67 17.58
C SER A 133 13.86 -16.09 18.48
N LEU A 134 12.65 -15.94 17.94
CA LEU A 134 11.48 -15.42 18.65
C LEU A 134 10.62 -16.51 19.29
N ARG A 135 10.96 -17.79 19.07
CA ARG A 135 10.13 -18.95 19.42
C ARG A 135 8.68 -18.74 18.99
N GLN A 136 8.49 -18.41 17.73
CA GLN A 136 7.21 -17.97 17.18
C GLN A 136 6.79 -18.82 15.98
N VAL A 137 5.52 -19.22 15.97
CA VAL A 137 4.87 -19.76 14.76
C VAL A 137 4.00 -18.67 14.14
N SER A 138 4.18 -18.40 12.86
CA SER A 138 3.36 -17.45 12.11
C SER A 138 2.47 -18.21 11.12
N LEU A 139 1.17 -17.97 11.22
CA LEU A 139 0.13 -18.53 10.37
C LEU A 139 -0.38 -17.42 9.45
N ASN A 140 -0.11 -17.53 8.16
CA ASN A 140 -0.53 -16.53 7.17
C ASN A 140 -1.48 -17.19 6.19
N SER A 141 -2.70 -16.67 6.01
CA SER A 141 -3.63 -17.21 5.02
C SER A 141 -2.99 -17.19 3.63
N LYS A 142 -3.17 -18.22 2.80
CA LYS A 142 -2.71 -18.21 1.39
C LYS A 142 -3.50 -17.22 0.54
N GLN A 143 -4.70 -16.81 0.96
CA GLN A 143 -5.40 -15.65 0.38
C GLN A 143 -4.83 -14.32 0.91
N GLN A 144 -4.14 -14.34 2.05
CA GLN A 144 -3.49 -13.17 2.67
C GLN A 144 -1.97 -13.16 2.46
N SER A 145 -1.42 -14.13 1.70
CA SER A 145 -0.07 -14.07 1.15
C SER A 145 0.00 -13.23 -0.13
N GLU A 146 -1.10 -12.59 -0.49
CA GLU A 146 -1.16 -11.56 -1.51
C GLU A 146 -1.52 -10.26 -0.81
N GLY A 147 -0.58 -9.66 -0.08
CA GLY A 147 -0.70 -8.22 0.13
C GLY A 147 -0.66 -7.51 -1.24
N GLY A 148 -0.98 -6.22 -1.27
CA GLY A 148 -1.70 -5.62 -2.39
C GLY A 148 -1.22 -6.06 -3.78
N ARG A 149 -2.14 -6.72 -4.51
CA ARG A 149 -1.87 -7.38 -5.78
C ARG A 149 -1.43 -6.39 -6.87
N GLY A 150 -2.00 -5.19 -6.81
CA GLY A 150 -1.76 -4.11 -7.76
C GLY A 150 -1.97 -4.53 -9.21
N PHE A 151 -1.42 -3.73 -10.11
CA PHE A 151 -1.58 -3.91 -11.54
C PHE A 151 -0.20 -3.85 -12.19
N LEU A 152 0.41 -5.02 -12.44
CA LEU A 152 1.76 -5.14 -12.97
C LEU A 152 1.74 -5.75 -14.38
N TRP A 153 2.45 -5.11 -15.31
CA TRP A 153 2.74 -5.65 -16.62
C TRP A 153 4.24 -5.79 -16.82
N LYS A 154 4.64 -6.78 -17.62
CA LYS A 154 6.00 -6.94 -18.13
C LYS A 154 6.00 -6.71 -19.63
N ILE A 155 7.01 -5.97 -20.11
CA ILE A 155 7.23 -5.64 -21.51
C ILE A 155 8.68 -5.96 -21.82
N GLU A 156 8.92 -6.70 -22.90
CA GLU A 156 10.28 -7.05 -23.33
C GLU A 156 10.48 -6.65 -24.79
N ASN A 157 11.56 -5.93 -25.06
CA ASN A 157 11.94 -5.56 -26.42
C ASN A 157 13.46 -5.37 -26.53
N LYS A 158 14.06 -5.95 -27.57
CA LYS A 158 15.51 -5.86 -27.85
C LYS A 158 16.44 -6.19 -26.65
N GLY A 159 15.97 -7.04 -25.72
CA GLY A 159 16.71 -7.39 -24.51
C GLY A 159 16.58 -6.41 -23.35
N ASN A 160 15.82 -5.31 -23.51
CA ASN A 160 15.38 -4.47 -22.40
C ASN A 160 14.07 -5.01 -21.81
N THR A 161 13.87 -4.77 -20.52
CA THR A 161 12.64 -5.13 -19.81
C THR A 161 12.06 -3.89 -19.13
N VAL A 162 10.75 -3.67 -19.28
CA VAL A 162 10.00 -2.71 -18.48
C VAL A 162 8.95 -3.46 -17.68
N TYR A 163 9.00 -3.31 -16.36
CA TYR A 163 7.89 -3.63 -15.47
C TYR A 163 7.08 -2.37 -15.24
N LEU A 164 5.79 -2.37 -15.58
CA LEU A 164 4.90 -1.22 -15.44
C LEU A 164 3.87 -1.53 -14.34
N LEU A 165 3.98 -0.84 -13.20
CA LEU A 165 3.10 -0.96 -12.06
C LEU A 165 2.16 0.24 -11.96
N GLY A 166 0.87 -0.03 -11.81
CA GLY A 166 -0.12 0.96 -11.36
C GLY A 166 0.03 1.21 -9.86
N THR A 167 0.36 2.43 -9.45
CA THR A 167 0.54 2.84 -8.06
C THR A 167 -0.70 3.54 -7.52
N MET A 168 -0.73 3.74 -6.21
CA MET A 168 -1.72 4.52 -5.48
C MET A 168 -0.99 5.51 -4.57
N HIS A 169 -1.36 6.79 -4.63
CA HIS A 169 -0.74 7.86 -3.82
C HIS A 169 -1.13 7.80 -2.34
N LEU A 170 -2.32 7.28 -2.05
CA LEU A 170 -2.83 7.06 -0.71
C LEU A 170 -2.94 5.55 -0.53
N ALA A 171 -2.41 5.05 0.58
CA ALA A 171 -2.47 3.63 0.91
C ALA A 171 -2.66 3.41 2.41
N ASP A 172 -3.09 2.20 2.75
CA ASP A 172 -3.21 1.70 4.12
C ASP A 172 -2.42 0.39 4.30
N GLU A 173 -2.43 -0.14 5.52
CA GLU A 173 -1.67 -1.34 5.89
C GLU A 173 -2.09 -2.59 5.10
N ASN A 174 -3.33 -2.68 4.61
CA ASN A 174 -3.83 -3.84 3.87
C ASN A 174 -3.27 -3.93 2.45
N MET A 175 -2.72 -2.82 1.94
CA MET A 175 -2.03 -2.77 0.65
C MET A 175 -0.62 -3.36 0.73
N TYR A 176 -0.17 -3.73 1.93
CA TYR A 176 1.15 -4.29 2.20
C TYR A 176 1.08 -5.67 2.89
N PRO A 177 2.14 -6.49 2.81
CA PRO A 177 3.32 -6.31 1.96
C PRO A 177 2.98 -6.42 0.47
N LEU A 178 3.78 -5.86 -0.42
CA LEU A 178 3.57 -6.06 -1.86
C LEU A 178 3.77 -7.54 -2.22
N ARG A 179 3.00 -8.06 -3.18
CA ARG A 179 3.16 -9.45 -3.62
C ARG A 179 4.59 -9.72 -4.15
N PRO A 180 5.12 -10.95 -4.01
CA PRO A 180 6.50 -11.27 -4.38
C PRO A 180 6.88 -10.91 -5.83
N GLU A 181 5.94 -10.99 -6.77
CA GLU A 181 6.17 -10.65 -8.17
C GLU A 181 6.54 -9.18 -8.36
N ILE A 182 5.88 -8.27 -7.64
CA ILE A 182 6.19 -6.84 -7.65
C ILE A 182 7.57 -6.61 -7.04
N GLU A 183 7.81 -7.25 -5.89
CA GLU A 183 9.07 -7.12 -5.16
C GLU A 183 10.28 -7.65 -5.95
N ASN A 184 10.12 -8.81 -6.57
CA ASN A 184 11.16 -9.43 -7.40
C ASN A 184 11.44 -8.59 -8.66
N ALA A 185 10.39 -8.07 -9.30
CA ALA A 185 10.54 -7.16 -10.44
C ALA A 185 11.28 -5.87 -10.06
N PHE A 186 10.95 -5.26 -8.93
CA PHE A 186 11.64 -4.07 -8.42
C PHE A 186 13.11 -4.36 -8.11
N ASN A 187 13.39 -5.48 -7.44
CA ASN A 187 14.75 -5.88 -7.07
C ASN A 187 15.62 -6.18 -8.30
N ALA A 188 15.04 -6.80 -9.33
CA ALA A 188 15.73 -7.14 -10.58
C ALA A 188 16.00 -5.92 -11.48
N ALA A 189 15.30 -4.79 -11.28
CA ALA A 189 15.46 -3.62 -12.12
C ALA A 189 16.74 -2.83 -11.85
N ASP A 190 17.31 -2.24 -12.90
CA ASP A 190 18.45 -1.32 -12.80
C ASP A 190 18.00 0.09 -12.38
N TYR A 191 16.79 0.48 -12.79
CA TYR A 191 16.21 1.81 -12.55
C TYR A 191 14.81 1.73 -11.95
N LEU A 192 14.47 2.70 -11.11
CA LEU A 192 13.08 3.04 -10.78
C LEU A 192 12.64 4.25 -11.62
N GLY A 193 11.66 4.06 -12.50
CA GLY A 193 10.93 5.14 -13.14
C GLY A 193 9.69 5.52 -12.32
N VAL A 194 9.47 6.81 -12.10
CA VAL A 194 8.26 7.34 -11.47
C VAL A 194 7.78 8.56 -12.25
N GLU A 195 6.52 8.96 -12.10
CA GLU A 195 6.02 10.22 -12.69
C GLU A 195 6.93 11.38 -12.28
N VAL A 196 7.12 11.54 -10.97
CA VAL A 196 7.99 12.54 -10.35
C VAL A 196 8.67 11.94 -9.12
N ASP A 197 9.98 12.15 -8.98
CA ASP A 197 10.70 11.85 -7.74
C ASP A 197 10.39 12.91 -6.67
N LEU A 198 9.40 12.61 -5.83
CA LEU A 198 8.94 13.49 -4.76
C LEU A 198 9.96 13.63 -3.61
N MET A 199 10.91 12.71 -3.48
CA MET A 199 11.92 12.72 -2.39
C MET A 199 13.17 13.54 -2.74
N LYS A 200 13.47 13.72 -4.03
CA LYS A 200 14.58 14.58 -4.48
C LYS A 200 14.37 16.06 -4.12
N GLY A 201 13.12 16.44 -3.80
CA GLY A 201 12.71 17.81 -3.58
C GLY A 201 12.69 18.61 -4.90
N ALA A 202 11.84 19.63 -4.95
CA ALA A 202 11.82 20.55 -6.08
C ALA A 202 13.11 21.39 -6.12
N SER A 203 13.60 21.69 -7.33
CA SER A 203 14.66 22.70 -7.53
C SER A 203 14.21 24.07 -7.01
N GLU A 204 15.14 24.96 -6.67
CA GLU A 204 14.78 26.33 -6.23
C GLU A 204 13.99 27.07 -7.32
N GLU A 205 14.33 26.83 -8.58
CA GLU A 205 13.60 27.37 -9.72
C GLU A 205 12.17 26.81 -9.80
N SER A 206 11.98 25.50 -9.56
CA SER A 206 10.65 24.88 -9.49
C SER A 206 9.86 25.43 -8.30
N LYS A 207 10.43 25.52 -7.10
CA LYS A 207 9.75 26.10 -5.92
C LYS A 207 9.25 27.52 -6.20
N LYS A 208 10.09 28.35 -6.82
CA LYS A 208 9.72 29.70 -7.22
C LYS A 208 8.58 29.70 -8.24
N ARG A 209 8.65 28.85 -9.27
CA ARG A 209 7.58 28.70 -10.26
C ARG A 209 6.27 28.27 -9.63
N ILE A 210 6.31 27.29 -8.73
CA ILE A 210 5.13 26.79 -8.02
C ILE A 210 4.50 27.93 -7.19
N ALA A 211 5.30 28.60 -6.36
CA ALA A 211 4.81 29.73 -5.56
C ALA A 211 4.19 30.84 -6.41
N GLU A 212 4.78 31.11 -7.58
CA GLU A 212 4.25 32.07 -8.54
C GLU A 212 2.96 31.62 -9.23
N LEU A 213 2.83 30.33 -9.55
CA LEU A 213 1.63 29.76 -10.18
C LEU A 213 0.45 29.70 -9.18
N SER A 214 0.74 29.46 -7.90
CA SER A 214 -0.27 29.23 -6.87
C SER A 214 -1.07 30.46 -6.43
N VAL A 215 -0.68 31.68 -6.83
CA VAL A 215 -1.27 32.94 -6.31
C VAL A 215 -1.92 33.80 -7.40
N TYR A 216 -2.96 34.55 -7.03
CA TYR A 216 -3.51 35.60 -7.89
C TYR A 216 -2.55 36.80 -7.95
N LYS A 217 -2.16 37.22 -9.16
CA LYS A 217 -1.20 38.31 -9.39
C LYS A 217 -1.84 39.63 -9.82
N ASP A 218 -3.12 39.60 -10.18
CA ASP A 218 -3.91 40.74 -10.67
C ASP A 218 -4.61 41.53 -9.55
N GLY A 219 -4.42 41.10 -8.29
CA GLY A 219 -5.02 41.71 -7.11
C GLY A 219 -6.42 41.17 -6.77
N THR A 220 -6.97 40.28 -7.59
CA THR A 220 -8.18 39.52 -7.25
C THR A 220 -7.89 38.51 -6.14
N LYS A 221 -8.96 38.00 -5.53
CA LYS A 221 -8.93 37.04 -4.43
C LYS A 221 -9.75 35.81 -4.77
N LEU A 222 -9.57 34.73 -4.00
CA LEU A 222 -10.36 33.50 -4.14
C LEU A 222 -11.86 33.75 -4.29
N GLN A 223 -12.45 34.62 -3.45
CA GLN A 223 -13.87 34.99 -3.50
C GLN A 223 -14.34 35.61 -4.82
N ASP A 224 -13.43 36.12 -5.66
CA ASP A 224 -13.74 36.70 -6.97
C ASP A 224 -13.79 35.63 -8.08
N HIS A 225 -13.29 34.41 -7.80
CA HIS A 225 -13.14 33.30 -8.77
C HIS A 225 -14.01 32.07 -8.45
N ILE A 226 -14.74 32.10 -7.34
CA ILE A 226 -15.70 31.04 -6.95
C ILE A 226 -17.00 31.68 -6.48
N SER A 227 -18.08 30.92 -6.45
CA SER A 227 -19.36 31.38 -5.92
C SER A 227 -19.27 31.70 -4.42
N ALA A 228 -20.14 32.61 -3.98
CA ALA A 228 -20.28 32.96 -2.57
C ALA A 228 -20.66 31.75 -1.68
N GLU A 229 -21.31 30.72 -2.26
CA GLU A 229 -21.61 29.48 -1.55
C GLU A 229 -20.34 28.64 -1.33
N THR A 230 -19.55 28.42 -2.38
CA THR A 230 -18.28 27.70 -2.27
C THR A 230 -17.32 28.40 -1.32
N TYR A 231 -17.22 29.73 -1.39
CA TYR A 231 -16.37 30.49 -0.46
C TYR A 231 -16.79 30.29 1.01
N LYS A 232 -18.10 30.26 1.30
CA LYS A 232 -18.58 29.96 2.67
C LYS A 232 -18.18 28.56 3.13
N LYS A 233 -18.19 27.56 2.24
CA LYS A 233 -17.74 26.20 2.56
C LYS A 233 -16.24 26.14 2.83
N VAL A 234 -15.42 26.85 2.05
CA VAL A 234 -13.98 27.01 2.30
C VAL A 234 -13.73 27.67 3.67
N ALA A 235 -14.41 28.78 3.96
CA ALA A 235 -14.29 29.48 5.23
C ALA A 235 -14.70 28.60 6.42
N ALA A 236 -15.80 27.86 6.30
CA ALA A 236 -16.25 26.91 7.31
C ALA A 236 -15.24 25.78 7.53
N PHE A 237 -14.69 25.20 6.46
CA PHE A 237 -13.64 24.19 6.55
C PHE A 237 -12.41 24.75 7.26
N LEU A 238 -11.89 25.92 6.86
CA LEU A 238 -10.74 26.56 7.52
C LEU A 238 -10.97 26.77 9.01
N LYS A 239 -12.16 27.25 9.37
CA LYS A 239 -12.55 27.46 10.77
C LYS A 239 -12.57 26.16 11.58
N GLU A 240 -13.07 25.06 11.00
CA GLU A 240 -13.02 23.73 11.61
C GLU A 240 -11.58 23.26 11.85
N GLN A 241 -10.67 23.59 10.92
CA GLN A 241 -9.24 23.32 11.06
C GLN A 241 -8.50 24.30 12.01
N GLY A 242 -9.20 25.25 12.63
CA GLY A 242 -8.60 26.26 13.51
C GLY A 242 -7.80 27.35 12.79
N LEU A 243 -8.02 27.50 11.48
CA LEU A 243 -7.35 28.50 10.63
C LEU A 243 -8.24 29.75 10.43
N PRO A 244 -7.64 30.94 10.22
CA PRO A 244 -8.41 32.12 9.79
C PRO A 244 -9.19 31.86 8.50
N GLU A 245 -10.45 32.31 8.45
CA GLU A 245 -11.36 32.09 7.32
C GLU A 245 -10.83 32.66 5.98
N ASN A 246 -9.93 33.65 6.04
CA ASN A 246 -9.31 34.30 4.89
C ASN A 246 -7.89 33.77 4.55
N SER A 247 -7.47 32.65 5.16
CA SER A 247 -6.12 32.10 4.96
C SER A 247 -5.80 31.75 3.50
N PHE A 248 -6.85 31.55 2.68
CA PHE A 248 -6.73 31.15 1.29
C PHE A 248 -7.01 32.26 0.26
N ASP A 249 -7.30 33.49 0.69
CA ASP A 249 -7.71 34.60 -0.19
C ASP A 249 -6.77 34.86 -1.38
N HIS A 250 -5.46 34.70 -1.18
CA HIS A 250 -4.46 35.05 -2.18
C HIS A 250 -4.10 33.90 -3.12
N PHE A 251 -4.60 32.69 -2.86
CA PHE A 251 -4.26 31.51 -3.62
C PHE A 251 -5.32 31.18 -4.67
N LYS A 252 -4.86 30.67 -5.81
CA LYS A 252 -5.71 30.20 -6.90
C LYS A 252 -6.56 29.00 -6.48
N THR A 253 -7.74 28.87 -7.07
CA THR A 253 -8.73 27.84 -6.70
C THR A 253 -8.17 26.42 -6.74
N TRP A 254 -7.38 26.06 -7.77
CA TRP A 254 -6.75 24.73 -7.85
C TRP A 254 -5.79 24.47 -6.69
N PHE A 255 -5.04 25.49 -6.25
CA PHE A 255 -4.10 25.34 -5.15
C PHE A 255 -4.84 25.18 -3.83
N VAL A 256 -5.90 25.96 -3.63
CA VAL A 256 -6.80 25.83 -2.47
C VAL A 256 -7.38 24.42 -2.39
N GLU A 257 -7.86 23.88 -3.51
CA GLU A 257 -8.36 22.51 -3.60
C GLU A 257 -7.30 21.50 -3.15
N LYS A 258 -6.06 21.60 -3.64
CA LYS A 258 -4.96 20.70 -3.24
C LYS A 258 -4.58 20.82 -1.77
N GLN A 259 -4.59 22.02 -1.20
CA GLN A 259 -4.32 22.22 0.22
C GLN A 259 -5.41 21.58 1.10
N ILE A 260 -6.68 21.73 0.72
CA ILE A 260 -7.80 21.10 1.44
C ILE A 260 -7.73 19.58 1.32
N LEU A 261 -7.45 19.06 0.12
CA LEU A 261 -7.25 17.62 -0.10
C LEU A 261 -6.14 17.08 0.79
N PHE A 262 -4.98 17.76 0.83
CA PHE A 262 -3.86 17.38 1.69
C PHE A 262 -4.24 17.32 3.17
N ILE A 263 -4.93 18.36 3.68
CA ILE A 263 -5.38 18.39 5.08
C ILE A 263 -6.32 17.22 5.37
N LYS A 264 -7.32 16.98 4.51
CA LYS A 264 -8.26 15.86 4.68
C LYS A 264 -7.55 14.50 4.64
N SER A 265 -6.66 14.29 3.66
CA SER A 265 -5.88 13.05 3.55
C SER A 265 -4.97 12.82 4.76
N SER A 266 -4.43 13.87 5.38
CA SER A 266 -3.64 13.72 6.62
C SER A 266 -4.44 13.17 7.80
N GLN A 267 -5.77 13.32 7.78
CA GLN A 267 -6.70 12.91 8.83
C GLN A 267 -7.37 11.55 8.57
N GLY A 268 -7.42 11.09 7.31
CA GLY A 268 -8.01 9.80 6.91
C GLY A 268 -7.17 8.57 7.27
N GLU A 269 -7.70 7.36 7.06
CA GLU A 269 -6.97 6.11 7.32
C GLU A 269 -5.85 5.88 6.29
N GLN A 270 -6.13 6.09 4.99
CA GLN A 270 -5.09 6.05 3.97
C GLN A 270 -4.19 7.27 4.07
N LYS A 271 -2.89 7.01 4.16
CA LYS A 271 -1.87 8.04 4.31
C LYS A 271 -1.03 8.16 3.06
N GLN A 272 -0.59 9.39 2.77
CA GLN A 272 0.27 9.69 1.63
C GLN A 272 1.70 9.15 1.81
N ASP A 273 2.22 9.17 3.04
CA ASP A 273 3.53 8.61 3.36
C ASP A 273 3.58 7.08 3.23
N MET A 274 2.42 6.43 3.23
CA MET A 274 2.25 5.01 2.92
C MET A 274 2.02 4.73 1.43
N GLY A 275 1.87 5.75 0.57
CA GLY A 275 1.61 5.59 -0.87
C GLY A 275 2.60 4.64 -1.55
N ILE A 276 2.11 3.83 -2.50
CA ILE A 276 2.91 2.80 -3.18
C ILE A 276 4.08 3.43 -3.95
N ASP A 277 3.86 4.59 -4.54
CA ASP A 277 4.89 5.40 -5.19
C ASP A 277 5.96 5.89 -4.20
N ILE A 278 5.56 6.46 -3.06
CA ILE A 278 6.48 6.91 -2.00
C ILE A 278 7.28 5.73 -1.44
N TYR A 279 6.63 4.59 -1.21
CA TYR A 279 7.29 3.36 -0.78
C TYR A 279 8.40 2.93 -1.75
N LEU A 280 8.09 2.89 -3.06
CA LEU A 280 9.07 2.50 -4.08
C LEU A 280 10.22 3.50 -4.19
N ILE A 281 9.93 4.81 -4.15
CA ILE A 281 10.95 5.86 -4.18
C ILE A 281 11.87 5.73 -2.97
N ALA A 282 11.32 5.64 -1.76
CA ALA A 282 12.09 5.49 -0.53
C ALA A 282 12.99 4.24 -0.57
N LYS A 283 12.43 3.12 -1.03
CA LYS A 283 13.17 1.86 -1.21
C LYS A 283 14.29 1.98 -2.24
N ALA A 284 14.07 2.67 -3.34
CA ALA A 284 15.09 2.91 -4.36
C ALA A 284 16.23 3.77 -3.82
N HIS A 285 15.93 4.87 -3.11
CA HIS A 285 16.95 5.71 -2.47
C HIS A 285 17.75 4.93 -1.42
N GLN A 286 17.09 4.12 -0.59
CA GLN A 286 17.75 3.25 0.38
C GLN A 286 18.68 2.23 -0.29
N ALA A 287 18.24 1.64 -1.41
CA ALA A 287 19.01 0.69 -2.21
C ALA A 287 20.05 1.36 -3.14
N LYS A 288 20.10 2.70 -3.18
CA LYS A 288 20.87 3.49 -4.16
C LYS A 288 20.57 3.11 -5.62
N LYS A 289 19.35 2.64 -5.88
CA LYS A 289 18.84 2.38 -7.23
C LYS A 289 18.52 3.75 -7.89
N PRO A 290 19.08 4.07 -9.07
CA PRO A 290 18.80 5.34 -9.72
C PRO A 290 17.29 5.54 -9.98
N VAL A 291 16.77 6.70 -9.57
CA VAL A 291 15.38 7.11 -9.78
C VAL A 291 15.33 8.08 -10.96
N ILE A 292 14.43 7.82 -11.92
CA ILE A 292 14.22 8.65 -13.12
C ILE A 292 12.77 9.14 -13.18
N SER A 293 12.58 10.43 -13.47
CA SER A 293 11.25 11.01 -13.62
C SER A 293 10.75 10.92 -15.07
N LEU A 294 9.53 10.40 -15.24
CA LEU A 294 8.84 10.34 -16.52
C LEU A 294 8.26 11.68 -16.93
N GLU A 295 8.08 12.61 -16.00
CA GLU A 295 7.63 13.97 -16.29
C GLU A 295 8.22 14.97 -15.28
N ASN A 296 7.67 16.19 -15.26
CA ASN A 296 8.11 17.27 -14.38
C ASN A 296 6.89 17.78 -13.60
N MET A 297 7.06 17.96 -12.29
CA MET A 297 6.05 18.51 -11.39
C MET A 297 5.50 19.86 -11.88
N ASP A 298 6.36 20.71 -12.47
CA ASP A 298 5.96 22.02 -12.98
C ASP A 298 4.86 21.89 -14.06
N LEU A 299 4.91 20.83 -14.88
CA LEU A 299 3.91 20.57 -15.92
C LEU A 299 2.57 20.12 -15.33
N GLN A 300 2.58 19.36 -14.23
CA GLN A 300 1.35 18.95 -13.55
C GLN A 300 0.58 20.16 -13.02
N PHE A 301 1.27 21.06 -12.32
CA PHE A 301 0.60 22.24 -11.77
C PHE A 301 0.24 23.28 -12.82
N GLN A 302 1.04 23.41 -13.88
CA GLN A 302 0.66 24.24 -15.02
C GLN A 302 -0.62 23.71 -15.70
N ALA A 303 -0.80 22.40 -15.80
CA ALA A 303 -2.04 21.82 -16.31
C ALA A 303 -3.25 22.19 -15.44
N MET A 304 -3.11 22.14 -14.12
CA MET A 304 -4.16 22.57 -13.17
C MET A 304 -4.43 24.07 -13.22
N ASP A 305 -3.39 24.88 -13.42
CA ASP A 305 -3.50 26.34 -13.54
C ASP A 305 -4.29 26.78 -14.78
N ASN A 306 -4.30 25.95 -15.82
CA ASN A 306 -5.01 26.21 -17.06
C ASN A 306 -6.47 25.75 -17.05
N PHE A 307 -6.94 25.12 -15.96
CA PHE A 307 -8.33 24.72 -15.85
C PHE A 307 -9.28 25.91 -15.84
N SER A 308 -10.45 25.73 -16.46
CA SER A 308 -11.54 26.69 -16.38
C SER A 308 -11.95 26.94 -14.92
N ASP A 309 -12.34 28.17 -14.59
CA ASP A 309 -12.82 28.53 -13.25
C ASP A 309 -13.97 27.61 -12.81
N SER A 310 -14.84 27.24 -13.76
CA SER A 310 -15.95 26.32 -13.51
C SER A 310 -15.52 24.91 -13.12
N LEU A 311 -14.45 24.39 -13.73
CA LEU A 311 -13.89 23.08 -13.36
C LEU A 311 -13.18 23.18 -12.02
N ASN A 312 -12.36 24.22 -11.82
CA ASN A 312 -11.65 24.45 -10.56
C ASN A 312 -12.59 24.59 -9.37
N GLU A 313 -13.67 25.38 -9.48
CA GLU A 313 -14.68 25.49 -8.43
C GLU A 313 -15.34 24.15 -8.14
N ARG A 314 -15.65 23.37 -9.18
CA ARG A 314 -16.31 22.07 -9.04
C ARG A 314 -15.40 21.04 -8.37
N LEU A 315 -14.12 20.98 -8.73
CA LEU A 315 -13.12 20.13 -8.06
C LEU A 315 -13.00 20.52 -6.58
N LEU A 316 -12.94 21.82 -6.29
CA LEU A 316 -12.92 22.32 -4.92
C LEU A 316 -14.17 21.90 -4.12
N LEU A 317 -15.36 22.00 -4.72
CA LEU A 317 -16.61 21.54 -4.11
C LEU A 317 -16.63 20.04 -3.84
N GLN A 318 -16.17 19.22 -4.79
CA GLN A 318 -16.05 17.77 -4.60
C GLN A 318 -15.10 17.42 -3.45
N THR A 319 -13.97 18.12 -3.35
CA THR A 319 -13.02 17.94 -2.26
C THR A 319 -13.61 18.38 -0.92
N LEU A 320 -14.43 19.43 -0.88
CA LEU A 320 -15.12 19.90 0.34
C LEU A 320 -16.27 18.97 0.77
N GLU A 321 -17.05 18.48 -0.18
CA GLU A 321 -18.26 17.68 0.03
C GLU A 321 -18.30 16.46 -0.93
N PRO A 322 -17.56 15.38 -0.60
CA PRO A 322 -17.65 14.12 -1.35
C PRO A 322 -19.10 13.62 -1.42
N GLY A 323 -19.51 13.14 -2.60
CA GLY A 323 -20.88 12.67 -2.83
C GLY A 323 -21.94 13.78 -3.05
N SER A 324 -21.53 15.05 -3.16
CA SER A 324 -22.44 16.15 -3.52
C SER A 324 -23.06 15.92 -4.91
N PRO A 325 -24.39 16.14 -5.08
CA PRO A 325 -25.12 15.77 -6.30
C PRO A 325 -24.82 16.63 -7.53
N ASN A 326 -23.83 17.53 -7.51
CA ASN A 326 -23.54 18.44 -8.61
C ASN A 326 -22.04 18.49 -8.97
N PRO A 327 -21.61 17.70 -9.99
CA PRO A 327 -22.39 16.71 -10.73
C PRO A 327 -22.59 15.42 -9.93
N PRO A 328 -23.65 14.64 -10.22
CA PRO A 328 -23.87 13.33 -9.59
C PRO A 328 -22.87 12.32 -10.16
N THR A 329 -21.67 12.30 -9.60
CA THR A 329 -20.70 11.23 -9.87
C THR A 329 -20.84 10.17 -8.79
N PRO A 330 -20.85 8.87 -9.13
CA PRO A 330 -20.62 7.84 -8.14
C PRO A 330 -19.33 8.19 -7.40
N ASP A 331 -19.43 8.44 -6.10
CA ASP A 331 -18.27 8.74 -5.27
C ASP A 331 -17.44 7.46 -5.18
N VAL A 332 -16.44 7.34 -6.05
CA VAL A 332 -15.45 6.27 -5.95
C VAL A 332 -14.46 6.71 -4.88
N SER A 333 -14.78 6.37 -3.63
CA SER A 333 -13.96 6.75 -2.49
C SER A 333 -12.56 6.14 -2.60
N VAL A 334 -11.60 6.75 -1.90
CA VAL A 334 -10.23 6.24 -1.78
C VAL A 334 -10.22 4.80 -1.23
N ASP A 335 -11.12 4.47 -0.29
CA ASP A 335 -11.26 3.12 0.25
C ASP A 335 -11.62 2.10 -0.83
N VAL A 336 -12.54 2.47 -1.73
CA VAL A 336 -12.99 1.61 -2.83
C VAL A 336 -11.84 1.37 -3.81
N LEU A 337 -11.08 2.42 -4.14
CA LEU A 337 -9.89 2.29 -4.99
C LEU A 337 -8.79 1.46 -4.34
N ALA A 338 -8.52 1.67 -3.05
CA ALA A 338 -7.55 0.89 -2.28
C ALA A 338 -7.93 -0.59 -2.27
N LYS A 339 -9.22 -0.90 -2.07
CA LYS A 339 -9.73 -2.28 -2.15
C LYS A 339 -9.52 -2.90 -3.53
N MET A 340 -9.91 -2.20 -4.61
CA MET A 340 -9.71 -2.67 -5.99
C MET A 340 -8.23 -2.95 -6.29
N TRP A 341 -7.34 -2.07 -5.81
CA TRP A 341 -5.90 -2.22 -5.97
C TRP A 341 -5.35 -3.41 -5.18
N SER A 342 -5.76 -3.56 -3.91
CA SER A 342 -5.36 -4.68 -3.06
C SER A 342 -5.80 -6.03 -3.63
N GLU A 343 -7.00 -6.10 -4.18
CA GLU A 343 -7.57 -7.32 -4.78
C GLU A 343 -7.08 -7.57 -6.22
N GLY A 344 -6.41 -6.59 -6.84
CA GLY A 344 -5.96 -6.66 -8.23
C GLY A 344 -7.13 -6.70 -9.22
N ASP A 345 -8.29 -6.15 -8.85
CA ASP A 345 -9.49 -6.12 -9.68
C ASP A 345 -9.41 -4.99 -10.72
N TYR A 346 -8.67 -5.28 -11.79
CA TYR A 346 -8.45 -4.34 -12.90
C TYR A 346 -9.74 -4.01 -13.64
N ASN A 347 -10.71 -4.92 -13.68
CA ASN A 347 -11.97 -4.68 -14.37
C ASN A 347 -12.85 -3.71 -13.57
N ALA A 348 -12.91 -3.88 -12.24
CA ALA A 348 -13.58 -2.93 -11.36
C ALA A 348 -12.93 -1.54 -11.42
N LEU A 349 -11.60 -1.47 -11.44
CA LEU A 349 -10.88 -0.20 -11.61
C LEU A 349 -11.17 0.43 -12.99
N ALA A 350 -11.16 -0.36 -14.06
CA ALA A 350 -11.48 0.13 -15.40
C ALA A 350 -12.91 0.69 -15.48
N GLU A 351 -13.88 0.05 -14.83
CA GLU A 351 -15.25 0.56 -14.76
C GLU A 351 -15.32 1.84 -13.92
N ALA A 352 -14.68 1.86 -12.74
CA ALA A 352 -14.60 3.04 -11.89
C ALA A 352 -13.97 4.25 -12.60
N SER A 353 -12.97 4.01 -13.45
CA SER A 353 -12.26 5.06 -14.20
C SER A 353 -13.19 5.87 -15.12
N LYS A 354 -14.28 5.29 -15.61
CA LYS A 354 -15.29 5.99 -16.42
C LYS A 354 -16.06 7.04 -15.62
N PHE A 355 -16.16 6.85 -14.31
CA PHE A 355 -16.81 7.79 -13.39
C PHE A 355 -15.83 8.79 -12.79
N ILE A 356 -14.54 8.43 -12.68
CA ILE A 356 -13.48 9.36 -12.22
C ILE A 356 -13.09 10.32 -13.35
N GLY A 357 -12.97 9.82 -14.59
CA GLY A 357 -12.70 10.60 -15.79
C GLY A 357 -13.96 11.25 -16.37
N TRP A 358 -14.84 11.78 -15.52
CA TRP A 358 -16.14 12.30 -15.92
C TRP A 358 -16.05 13.67 -16.62
N ASP A 359 -14.99 14.44 -16.37
CA ASP A 359 -14.75 15.74 -17.00
C ASP A 359 -13.69 15.66 -18.10
N ALA A 360 -14.04 16.07 -19.32
CA ALA A 360 -13.15 15.98 -20.48
C ALA A 360 -11.93 16.90 -20.38
N GLU A 361 -12.06 18.08 -19.75
CA GLU A 361 -10.95 19.00 -19.55
C GLU A 361 -9.95 18.42 -18.56
N TRP A 362 -10.44 17.83 -17.46
CA TRP A 362 -9.60 17.13 -16.48
C TRP A 362 -8.91 15.90 -17.07
N VAL A 363 -9.66 15.01 -17.76
CA VAL A 363 -9.09 13.79 -18.36
C VAL A 363 -8.00 14.14 -19.35
N LYS A 364 -8.27 15.11 -20.23
CA LYS A 364 -7.29 15.52 -21.23
C LYS A 364 -6.00 16.02 -20.57
N ALA A 365 -6.11 16.94 -19.61
CA ALA A 365 -4.93 17.60 -19.04
C ALA A 365 -4.18 16.75 -17.99
N GLN A 366 -4.88 15.87 -17.26
CA GLN A 366 -4.28 15.08 -16.17
C GLN A 366 -3.95 13.66 -16.57
N MET A 367 -4.59 13.12 -17.60
CA MET A 367 -4.32 11.77 -18.10
C MET A 367 -3.71 11.86 -19.50
N ASP A 368 -4.49 12.20 -20.52
CA ASP A 368 -4.10 11.99 -21.93
C ASP A 368 -2.81 12.75 -22.33
N ASP A 369 -2.76 14.05 -22.05
CA ASP A 369 -1.62 14.92 -22.39
C ASP A 369 -0.34 14.53 -21.62
N ARG A 370 -0.49 13.89 -20.46
CA ARG A 370 0.62 13.38 -19.63
C ARG A 370 1.05 11.98 -20.05
N ASN A 371 0.12 11.12 -20.45
CA ASN A 371 0.41 9.74 -20.88
C ASN A 371 1.31 9.70 -22.11
N VAL A 372 1.06 10.56 -23.11
CA VAL A 372 1.81 10.58 -24.37
C VAL A 372 3.32 10.76 -24.16
N PRO A 373 3.82 11.84 -23.51
CA PRO A 373 5.25 12.00 -23.30
C PRO A 373 5.86 10.96 -22.37
N MET A 374 5.11 10.44 -21.39
CA MET A 374 5.60 9.35 -20.53
C MET A 374 5.78 8.05 -21.34
N VAL A 375 4.83 7.71 -22.20
CA VAL A 375 4.93 6.55 -23.12
C VAL A 375 6.12 6.72 -24.06
N GLU A 376 6.36 7.91 -24.63
CA GLU A 376 7.54 8.16 -25.46
C GLU A 376 8.87 7.88 -24.74
N LYS A 377 8.98 8.23 -23.45
CA LYS A 377 10.16 7.85 -22.66
C LYS A 377 10.29 6.33 -22.48
N ILE A 378 9.19 5.65 -22.17
CA ILE A 378 9.17 4.17 -22.02
C ILE A 378 9.56 3.49 -23.33
N LYS A 379 9.05 3.97 -24.47
CA LYS A 379 9.46 3.53 -25.81
C LYS A 379 10.96 3.70 -26.03
N GLY A 380 11.53 4.82 -25.58
CA GLY A 380 12.96 5.08 -25.59
C GLY A 380 13.76 4.02 -24.82
N TYR A 381 13.31 3.66 -23.62
CA TYR A 381 13.96 2.62 -22.80
C TYR A 381 13.90 1.24 -23.48
N LEU A 382 12.70 0.85 -23.95
CA LEU A 382 12.47 -0.44 -24.62
C LEU A 382 13.24 -0.59 -25.93
N ASN A 383 13.51 0.51 -26.65
CA ASN A 383 14.20 0.47 -27.93
C ASN A 383 15.71 0.70 -27.85
N SER A 384 16.25 0.98 -26.66
CA SER A 384 17.68 1.23 -26.47
C SER A 384 18.52 -0.04 -26.68
N ASP A 385 19.81 0.10 -26.98
CA ASP A 385 20.73 -1.04 -27.10
C ASP A 385 21.37 -1.46 -25.76
N LYS A 386 20.90 -0.89 -24.64
CA LYS A 386 21.56 -1.01 -23.34
C LYS A 386 21.27 -2.32 -22.61
N LYS A 387 20.15 -2.99 -22.92
CA LYS A 387 19.70 -4.23 -22.27
C LYS A 387 19.48 -4.04 -20.77
N GLU A 388 18.82 -2.96 -20.42
CA GLU A 388 18.53 -2.56 -19.04
C GLU A 388 17.10 -2.98 -18.63
N THR A 389 16.90 -3.13 -17.33
CA THR A 389 15.60 -3.40 -16.71
C THR A 389 15.11 -2.18 -15.96
N TYR A 390 13.88 -1.75 -16.25
CA TYR A 390 13.25 -0.60 -15.63
C TYR A 390 12.02 -1.07 -14.86
N PHE A 391 11.92 -0.70 -13.59
CA PHE A 391 10.68 -0.80 -12.83
C PHE A 391 10.01 0.57 -12.84
N ILE A 392 8.82 0.68 -13.43
CA ILE A 392 8.12 1.93 -13.64
C ILE A 392 6.83 1.94 -12.83
N GLY A 393 6.71 2.88 -11.89
CA GLY A 393 5.50 3.15 -11.13
C GLY A 393 4.79 4.42 -11.62
N VAL A 394 3.55 4.29 -12.07
CA VAL A 394 2.65 5.40 -12.43
C VAL A 394 1.29 5.18 -11.79
N GLY A 395 0.56 6.24 -11.47
CA GLY A 395 -0.77 6.18 -10.89
C GLY A 395 -1.68 5.25 -11.69
N SER A 396 -2.45 4.41 -10.99
CA SER A 396 -3.19 3.30 -11.62
C SER A 396 -4.14 3.74 -12.74
N LEU A 397 -4.65 4.98 -12.69
CA LEU A 397 -5.52 5.54 -13.73
C LEU A 397 -4.80 5.81 -15.06
N HIS A 398 -3.49 6.07 -15.04
CA HIS A 398 -2.68 6.25 -16.25
C HIS A 398 -2.64 5.00 -17.13
N LEU A 399 -3.00 3.82 -16.59
CA LEU A 399 -2.95 2.55 -17.29
C LEU A 399 -4.23 2.21 -18.08
N LEU A 400 -5.28 3.01 -17.96
CA LEU A 400 -6.64 2.66 -18.37
C LEU A 400 -7.12 3.46 -19.59
N GLY A 401 -8.04 2.88 -20.35
CA GLY A 401 -8.72 3.55 -21.46
C GLY A 401 -7.90 3.63 -22.75
N ASP A 402 -8.49 4.28 -23.76
CA ASP A 402 -7.93 4.33 -25.13
C ASP A 402 -6.61 5.11 -25.24
N MET A 403 -6.43 6.06 -24.32
CA MET A 403 -5.24 6.89 -24.12
C MET A 403 -4.42 6.44 -22.90
N GLY A 404 -4.77 5.32 -22.28
CA GLY A 404 -4.00 4.71 -21.21
C GLY A 404 -2.67 4.16 -21.72
N MET A 405 -1.65 4.17 -20.87
CA MET A 405 -0.28 3.78 -21.23
C MET A 405 -0.19 2.33 -21.73
N VAL A 406 -1.01 1.42 -21.18
CA VAL A 406 -1.09 0.02 -21.67
C VAL A 406 -1.53 0.00 -23.13
N THR A 407 -2.65 0.64 -23.44
CA THR A 407 -3.20 0.73 -24.81
C THR A 407 -2.25 1.45 -25.77
N LEU A 408 -1.63 2.54 -25.33
CA LEU A 408 -0.68 3.31 -26.16
C LEU A 408 0.56 2.49 -26.49
N LEU A 409 1.12 1.74 -25.54
CA LEU A 409 2.26 0.85 -25.79
C LEU A 409 1.89 -0.33 -26.69
N GLU A 410 0.67 -0.88 -26.57
CA GLU A 410 0.18 -1.92 -27.50
C GLU A 410 0.05 -1.41 -28.93
N LYS A 411 -0.48 -0.18 -29.11
CA LYS A 411 -0.59 0.49 -30.43
C LYS A 411 0.78 0.71 -31.10
N GLU A 412 1.83 0.84 -30.30
CA GLU A 412 3.22 0.97 -30.74
C GLU A 412 3.88 -0.39 -31.07
N GLY A 413 3.13 -1.49 -30.96
CA GLY A 413 3.57 -2.83 -31.32
C GLY A 413 4.27 -3.60 -30.19
N PHE A 414 4.27 -3.07 -28.96
CA PHE A 414 4.80 -3.82 -27.82
C PHE A 414 3.80 -4.85 -27.32
N LYS A 415 4.31 -6.01 -26.87
CA LYS A 415 3.52 -7.02 -26.18
C LYS A 415 3.61 -6.81 -24.68
N LEU A 416 2.50 -6.47 -24.05
CA LEU A 416 2.39 -6.32 -22.61
C LEU A 416 1.82 -7.62 -22.01
N VAL A 417 2.49 -8.16 -20.99
CA VAL A 417 2.04 -9.38 -20.30
C VAL A 417 1.71 -9.03 -18.85
N ARG A 418 0.44 -9.13 -18.47
CA ARG A 418 0.01 -8.95 -17.08
C ARG A 418 0.65 -10.05 -16.21
N GLN A 419 1.24 -9.64 -15.08
CA GLN A 419 1.97 -10.50 -14.15
C GLN A 419 1.12 -10.93 -12.97
#